data_AF-A0A923I0X4-F1
#
_entry.id   AF-A0A923I0X4-F1
#
_cell.length_a   1.000
_cell.length_b   1.000
_cell.length_c   1.000
_cell.angle_alpha   90.00
_cell.angle_beta   90.00
_cell.angle_gamma   90.00
#
_symmetry.space_group_name_H-M   'P 1'
#
loop_
_entity.id
_entity.type
_entity.pdbx_description
1 polymer ?
#
loop_
_entity_poly.entity_id
_entity_poly.type
_entity_poly.pdbx_seq_one_letter_code
_entity_poly.pdbx_strand_id
1 'polypeptide(L)'
;MTDIQTQFIDVSLLRIGMFIYLDMGWMDHPFPVSNFKISSQEQINTIRSLGLEQVRYAPEKSTPAPEPVGAANDRLTPAAQESEQSRAARLRRELLASQAASLQVCEKQFNHAAQTLRQVNEQVHAQPELAKELTEQLIQAFLGEVLSEDEAAIRLLSEKAGEKTSLHAINVTVISLLLGKAMQLSKADMLQLGLGALLHDIGKVNLPDRLRWMDEHFNHAEKLLFHEHVSHSVALARKMALTPSAMLLIAQHHEFIDGSGYPSRVNGDKISPLARIVALVNHYDNLCNPSNPALAVTPHEALSQIFTQGKARFDPATLTAFIRMMGIYPPGSVVQLTDDRYALVVSVNSSRPIKPKVIIHDSRVPREDALVINLEHEKQLGIHRSLKPLQLPKAAYDYLSPRKRLCYFFERGLEAGAPLGEGI
;
A
#
# COMPACT_ATOMS: atom_id res chain seq x y z
N MET A 1 -50.71 -67.40 -18.57
CA MET A 1 -50.81 -65.94 -18.49
C MET A 1 -50.14 -65.54 -17.20
N THR A 2 -48.90 -65.09 -17.26
CA THR A 2 -48.11 -64.69 -16.09
C THR A 2 -48.60 -63.32 -15.64
N ASP A 3 -49.21 -63.24 -14.45
CA ASP A 3 -49.59 -61.98 -13.83
C ASP A 3 -48.33 -61.14 -13.57
N ILE A 4 -48.20 -60.00 -14.26
CA ILE A 4 -47.11 -59.07 -14.01
C ILE A 4 -47.42 -58.33 -12.72
N GLN A 5 -46.66 -58.59 -11.66
CA GLN A 5 -46.83 -57.94 -10.38
C GLN A 5 -46.35 -56.48 -10.47
N THR A 6 -47.29 -55.54 -10.62
CA THR A 6 -47.00 -54.10 -10.61
C THR A 6 -47.18 -53.52 -9.21
N GLN A 7 -46.29 -52.60 -8.81
CA GLN A 7 -46.35 -51.89 -7.53
C GLN A 7 -46.41 -50.38 -7.79
N PHE A 8 -47.01 -49.60 -6.88
CA PHE A 8 -46.95 -48.13 -6.96
C PHE A 8 -45.66 -47.62 -6.34
N ILE A 9 -45.03 -46.65 -7.00
CA ILE A 9 -43.87 -45.91 -6.50
C ILE A 9 -44.15 -44.42 -6.60
N ASP A 10 -43.71 -43.67 -5.59
CA ASP A 10 -43.76 -42.22 -5.60
C ASP A 10 -42.90 -41.65 -6.75
N VAL A 11 -43.42 -40.64 -7.44
CA VAL A 11 -42.73 -40.05 -8.61
C VAL A 11 -41.39 -39.40 -8.22
N SER A 12 -41.19 -39.01 -6.96
CA SER A 12 -39.90 -38.55 -6.45
C SER A 12 -38.83 -39.64 -6.42
N LEU A 13 -39.23 -40.91 -6.32
CA LEU A 13 -38.35 -42.07 -6.18
C LEU A 13 -38.03 -42.77 -7.51
N LEU A 14 -38.54 -42.25 -8.64
CA LEU A 14 -38.25 -42.78 -9.98
C LEU A 14 -36.75 -42.68 -10.30
N ARG A 15 -36.21 -43.76 -10.88
CA ARG A 15 -34.80 -43.86 -11.29
C ARG A 15 -34.70 -44.38 -12.72
N ILE A 16 -33.63 -44.00 -13.40
CA ILE A 16 -33.26 -44.59 -14.69
C ILE A 16 -33.09 -46.10 -14.49
N GLY A 17 -33.69 -46.88 -15.38
CA GLY A 17 -33.72 -48.33 -15.32
C GLY A 17 -35.02 -48.92 -14.76
N MET A 18 -35.95 -48.11 -14.23
CA MET A 18 -37.28 -48.55 -13.81
C MET A 18 -38.23 -48.70 -15.00
N PHE A 19 -39.00 -49.79 -15.02
CA PHE A 19 -40.07 -50.01 -15.99
C PHE A 19 -41.41 -49.55 -15.42
N ILE A 20 -42.02 -48.53 -16.01
CA ILE A 20 -43.23 -47.89 -15.48
C ILE A 20 -44.45 -48.07 -16.39
N TYR A 21 -45.62 -47.87 -15.81
CA TYR A 21 -46.93 -47.80 -16.46
C TYR A 21 -47.59 -46.47 -16.06
N LEU A 22 -47.91 -45.63 -17.03
CA LEU A 22 -48.66 -44.40 -16.85
C LEU A 22 -50.15 -44.71 -17.01
N ASP A 23 -50.92 -44.52 -15.94
CA ASP A 23 -52.37 -44.77 -15.90
C ASP A 23 -53.19 -43.58 -16.45
N MET A 24 -52.68 -42.95 -17.51
CA MET A 24 -53.28 -41.80 -18.17
C MET A 24 -53.60 -42.13 -19.64
N GLY A 25 -54.45 -41.33 -20.29
CA GLY A 25 -54.69 -41.45 -21.72
C GLY A 25 -53.40 -41.18 -22.50
N TRP A 26 -53.20 -41.88 -23.63
CA TRP A 26 -51.98 -41.72 -24.44
C TRP A 26 -51.79 -40.29 -25.01
N MET A 27 -52.86 -39.49 -25.05
CA MET A 27 -52.82 -38.07 -25.44
C MET A 27 -52.43 -37.14 -24.28
N ASP A 28 -52.44 -37.62 -23.04
CA ASP A 28 -52.20 -36.82 -21.83
C ASP A 28 -50.73 -36.87 -21.36
N HIS A 29 -49.86 -37.57 -22.10
CA HIS A 29 -48.44 -37.60 -21.86
C HIS A 29 -47.64 -37.53 -23.18
N PRO A 30 -46.43 -36.94 -23.19
CA PRO A 30 -45.63 -36.78 -24.41
C PRO A 30 -44.87 -38.04 -24.83
N PHE A 31 -45.06 -39.18 -24.14
CA PHE A 31 -44.40 -40.44 -24.46
C PHE A 31 -45.11 -41.23 -25.57
N PRO A 32 -44.36 -41.95 -26.44
CA PRO A 32 -44.95 -42.71 -27.55
C PRO A 32 -45.78 -43.93 -27.10
N VAL A 33 -45.56 -44.42 -25.87
CA VAL A 33 -46.30 -45.53 -25.26
C VAL A 33 -46.50 -45.28 -23.77
N SER A 34 -47.60 -45.78 -23.20
CA SER A 34 -47.95 -45.60 -21.79
C SER A 34 -47.22 -46.56 -20.84
N ASN A 35 -46.36 -47.45 -21.34
CA ASN A 35 -45.49 -48.26 -20.52
C ASN A 35 -44.13 -48.45 -21.17
N PHE A 36 -43.06 -48.15 -20.44
CA PHE A 36 -41.70 -48.19 -20.96
C PHE A 36 -40.68 -48.19 -19.81
N LYS A 37 -39.43 -48.52 -20.16
CA LYS A 37 -38.28 -48.42 -19.25
C LYS A 37 -37.69 -47.01 -19.32
N ILE A 38 -37.57 -46.35 -18.18
CA ILE A 38 -36.94 -45.04 -18.05
C ILE A 38 -35.45 -45.17 -18.42
N SER A 39 -35.00 -44.45 -19.43
CA SER A 39 -33.63 -44.50 -19.96
C SER A 39 -32.86 -43.19 -19.75
N SER A 40 -33.52 -42.08 -19.40
CA SER A 40 -32.87 -40.78 -19.17
C SER A 40 -33.49 -39.97 -18.04
N GLN A 41 -32.73 -39.00 -17.53
CA GLN A 41 -33.19 -38.08 -16.48
C GLN A 41 -34.27 -37.11 -16.98
N GLU A 42 -34.24 -36.79 -18.28
CA GLU A 42 -35.24 -35.94 -18.93
C GLU A 42 -36.63 -36.58 -18.85
N GLN A 43 -36.73 -37.89 -19.09
CA GLN A 43 -38.00 -38.63 -18.96
C GLN A 43 -38.56 -38.56 -17.53
N ILE A 44 -37.71 -38.63 -16.50
CA ILE A 44 -38.13 -38.50 -15.09
C ILE A 44 -38.69 -37.10 -14.83
N ASN A 45 -38.02 -36.07 -15.33
CA ASN A 45 -38.47 -34.68 -15.19
C ASN A 45 -39.81 -34.46 -15.90
N THR A 46 -39.98 -35.04 -17.09
CA THR A 46 -41.26 -35.01 -17.82
C THR A 46 -42.35 -35.70 -17.02
N ILE A 47 -42.12 -36.89 -16.45
CA ILE A 47 -43.12 -37.59 -15.62
C ILE A 47 -43.49 -36.75 -14.38
N ARG A 48 -42.52 -36.10 -13.73
CA ARG A 48 -42.76 -35.17 -12.62
C ARG A 48 -43.62 -33.98 -13.03
N SER A 49 -43.43 -33.47 -14.24
CA SER A 49 -44.24 -32.36 -14.76
C SER A 49 -45.69 -32.73 -15.09
N LEU A 50 -46.02 -34.03 -15.19
CA LEU A 50 -47.40 -34.49 -15.41
C LEU A 50 -48.28 -34.38 -14.16
N GLY A 51 -47.72 -33.99 -13.00
CA GLY A 51 -48.48 -33.78 -11.77
C GLY A 51 -48.97 -35.06 -11.09
N LEU A 52 -48.38 -36.22 -11.43
CA LEU A 52 -48.69 -37.50 -10.80
C LEU A 52 -47.98 -37.61 -9.44
N GLU A 53 -48.70 -38.03 -8.41
CA GLU A 53 -48.11 -38.33 -7.09
C GLU A 53 -47.44 -39.71 -7.09
N GLN A 54 -48.06 -40.70 -7.76
CA GLN A 54 -47.56 -42.07 -7.84
C GLN A 54 -47.72 -42.65 -9.24
N VAL A 55 -46.81 -43.55 -9.60
CA VAL A 55 -46.79 -44.27 -10.88
C VAL A 55 -46.60 -45.75 -10.62
N ARG A 56 -47.24 -46.62 -11.41
CA ARG A 56 -47.02 -48.07 -11.32
C ARG A 56 -45.70 -48.45 -11.97
N TYR A 57 -44.94 -49.34 -11.34
CA TYR A 57 -43.72 -49.91 -11.90
C TYR A 57 -43.70 -51.44 -11.77
N ALA A 58 -43.00 -52.11 -12.68
CA ALA A 58 -42.76 -53.55 -12.65
C ALA A 58 -41.31 -53.83 -12.21
N PRO A 59 -41.09 -54.29 -10.96
CA PRO A 59 -39.75 -54.62 -10.45
C PRO A 59 -39.03 -55.64 -11.34
N GLU A 60 -39.74 -56.66 -11.82
CA GLU A 60 -39.19 -57.76 -12.62
C GLU A 60 -38.67 -57.33 -14.00
N LYS A 61 -39.20 -56.22 -14.54
CA LYS A 61 -38.76 -55.63 -15.82
C LYS A 61 -37.76 -54.48 -15.64
N SER A 62 -37.47 -54.11 -14.39
CA SER A 62 -36.52 -53.07 -14.03
C SER A 62 -35.13 -53.68 -13.82
N THR A 63 -34.05 -52.97 -14.15
CA THR A 63 -32.69 -53.55 -14.07
C THR A 63 -31.67 -52.56 -13.50
N PRO A 64 -30.88 -52.93 -12.47
CA PRO A 64 -31.09 -53.87 -11.36
C PRO A 64 -31.38 -53.17 -10.00
N ALA A 65 -31.72 -53.99 -8.99
CA ALA A 65 -32.27 -53.65 -7.67
C ALA A 65 -31.33 -52.91 -6.70
N PRO A 66 -31.86 -52.10 -5.75
CA PRO A 66 -31.09 -51.36 -4.74
C PRO A 66 -30.57 -52.29 -3.63
N GLU A 67 -29.34 -52.04 -3.16
CA GLU A 67 -28.88 -52.61 -1.89
C GLU A 67 -29.76 -52.12 -0.72
N PRO A 68 -30.02 -52.97 0.29
CA PRO A 68 -30.67 -52.55 1.51
C PRO A 68 -29.69 -51.72 2.33
N VAL A 69 -29.78 -50.40 2.21
CA VAL A 69 -29.02 -49.48 3.05
C VAL A 69 -29.79 -49.27 4.37
N GLY A 70 -29.80 -50.32 5.21
CA GLY A 70 -29.82 -50.13 6.64
C GLY A 70 -28.40 -49.72 7.06
N ALA A 71 -28.30 -48.55 7.70
CA ALA A 71 -27.04 -47.93 8.15
C ALA A 71 -26.05 -47.53 7.04
N ALA A 72 -26.51 -46.73 6.06
CA ALA A 72 -25.60 -45.71 5.55
C ALA A 72 -25.33 -44.75 6.70
N ASN A 73 -24.11 -44.81 7.21
CA ASN A 73 -23.45 -43.57 7.60
C ASN A 73 -23.79 -42.52 6.55
N ASP A 74 -24.36 -41.41 7.00
CA ASP A 74 -24.42 -40.14 6.31
C ASP A 74 -23.06 -39.86 5.65
N ARG A 75 -22.91 -40.28 4.40
CA ARG A 75 -22.11 -39.54 3.43
C ARG A 75 -23.10 -38.78 2.57
N LEU A 76 -23.80 -37.87 3.23
CA LEU A 76 -23.82 -36.49 2.75
C LEU A 76 -22.42 -36.24 2.16
N THR A 77 -22.30 -36.03 0.85
CA THR A 77 -21.20 -35.18 0.40
C THR A 77 -21.36 -33.91 1.21
N PRO A 78 -20.48 -33.62 2.17
CA PRO A 78 -20.54 -32.30 2.76
C PRO A 78 -20.29 -31.38 1.57
N ALA A 79 -21.15 -30.38 1.36
CA ALA A 79 -20.65 -29.15 0.78
C ALA A 79 -19.38 -28.86 1.58
N ALA A 80 -18.20 -29.06 0.96
CA ALA A 80 -16.97 -29.28 1.69
C ALA A 80 -16.84 -28.19 2.74
N GLN A 81 -17.08 -28.54 4.02
CA GLN A 81 -16.90 -27.61 5.11
C GLN A 81 -15.41 -27.33 5.10
N GLU A 82 -15.05 -26.18 4.51
CA GLU A 82 -13.68 -25.74 4.42
C GLU A 82 -13.13 -25.80 5.84
N SER A 83 -12.11 -26.65 6.07
CA SER A 83 -11.53 -26.78 7.41
C SER A 83 -11.06 -25.39 7.85
N GLU A 84 -11.12 -25.10 9.16
CA GLU A 84 -10.69 -23.80 9.66
C GLU A 84 -9.25 -23.46 9.24
N GLN A 85 -8.40 -24.48 9.14
CA GLN A 85 -7.04 -24.37 8.63
C GLN A 85 -6.99 -23.99 7.14
N SER A 86 -7.83 -24.60 6.30
CA SER A 86 -7.94 -24.23 4.87
C SER A 86 -8.45 -22.80 4.70
N ARG A 87 -9.47 -22.42 5.47
CA ARG A 87 -10.02 -21.06 5.48
C ARG A 87 -8.96 -20.03 5.92
N ALA A 88 -8.23 -20.30 6.99
CA ALA A 88 -7.15 -19.44 7.47
C ALA A 88 -6.00 -19.32 6.46
N ALA A 89 -5.62 -20.42 5.81
CA ALA A 89 -4.59 -20.41 4.76
C ALA A 89 -5.03 -19.61 3.53
N ARG A 90 -6.31 -19.72 3.13
CA ARG A 90 -6.89 -18.94 2.03
C ARG A 90 -6.93 -17.45 2.35
N LEU A 91 -7.46 -17.06 3.51
CA LEU A 91 -7.48 -15.68 3.98
C LEU A 91 -6.06 -15.09 4.06
N ARG A 92 -5.10 -15.85 4.59
CA ARG A 92 -3.69 -15.44 4.62
C ARG A 92 -3.14 -15.16 3.22
N ARG A 93 -3.44 -16.03 2.24
CA ARG A 93 -3.01 -15.86 0.85
C ARG A 93 -3.65 -14.63 0.20
N GLU A 94 -4.93 -14.39 0.45
CA GLU A 94 -5.65 -13.20 -0.01
C GLU A 94 -5.06 -11.91 0.57
N LEU A 95 -4.74 -11.89 1.87
CA LEU A 95 -4.07 -10.77 2.53
C LEU A 95 -2.66 -10.50 1.96
N LEU A 96 -1.85 -11.55 1.76
CA LEU A 96 -0.53 -11.42 1.14
C LEU A 96 -0.63 -10.89 -0.30
N ALA A 97 -1.58 -11.39 -1.08
CA ALA A 97 -1.82 -10.91 -2.45
C ALA A 97 -2.24 -9.43 -2.47
N SER A 98 -3.14 -9.03 -1.56
CA SER A 98 -3.56 -7.64 -1.41
C SER A 98 -2.41 -6.72 -0.99
N GLN A 99 -1.60 -7.13 -0.01
CA GLN A 99 -0.39 -6.41 0.42
C GLN A 99 0.61 -6.24 -0.73
N ALA A 100 0.89 -7.30 -1.49
CA ALA A 100 1.79 -7.27 -2.62
C ALA A 100 1.26 -6.34 -3.73
N ALA A 101 -0.03 -6.41 -4.03
CA ALA A 101 -0.69 -5.55 -5.01
C ALA A 101 -0.61 -4.06 -4.61
N SER A 102 -0.92 -3.73 -3.35
CA SER A 102 -0.81 -2.35 -2.82
C SER A 102 0.61 -1.81 -2.97
N LEU A 103 1.62 -2.59 -2.55
CA LEU A 103 3.02 -2.20 -2.70
C LEU A 103 3.41 -2.00 -4.17
N GLN A 104 2.98 -2.90 -5.06
CA GLN A 104 3.28 -2.82 -6.49
C GLN A 104 2.66 -1.59 -7.14
N VAL A 105 1.45 -1.17 -6.72
CA VAL A 105 0.82 0.07 -7.20
C VAL A 105 1.67 1.27 -6.79
N CYS A 106 2.05 1.35 -5.51
CA CYS A 106 2.88 2.46 -5.00
C CYS A 106 4.23 2.52 -5.72
N GLU A 107 4.89 1.38 -5.94
CA GLU A 107 6.17 1.31 -6.65
C GLU A 107 6.03 1.72 -8.12
N LYS A 108 4.95 1.35 -8.81
CA LYS A 108 4.68 1.79 -10.19
C LYS A 108 4.49 3.31 -10.25
N GLN A 109 3.71 3.88 -9.34
CA GLN A 109 3.47 5.32 -9.29
C GLN A 109 4.74 6.10 -8.97
N PHE A 110 5.55 5.62 -8.03
CA PHE A 110 6.86 6.22 -7.74
C PHE A 110 7.80 6.14 -8.95
N ASN A 111 7.90 4.99 -9.62
CA ASN A 111 8.74 4.83 -10.81
C ASN A 111 8.30 5.75 -11.94
N HIS A 112 6.99 5.94 -12.12
CA HIS A 112 6.45 6.92 -13.06
C HIS A 112 6.86 8.35 -12.67
N ALA A 113 6.67 8.74 -11.41
CA ALA A 113 7.11 10.06 -10.92
C ALA A 113 8.62 10.28 -11.12
N ALA A 114 9.44 9.26 -10.88
CA ALA A 114 10.88 9.32 -11.07
C ALA A 114 11.27 9.48 -12.55
N GLN A 115 10.55 8.81 -13.46
CA GLN A 115 10.71 8.99 -14.91
C GLN A 115 10.31 10.39 -15.36
N THR A 116 9.17 10.90 -14.90
CA THR A 116 8.70 12.26 -15.21
C THR A 116 9.69 13.30 -14.72
N LEU A 117 10.22 13.17 -13.50
CA LEU A 117 11.23 14.09 -12.98
C LEU A 117 12.54 14.05 -13.78
N ARG A 118 12.95 12.88 -14.29
CA ARG A 118 14.09 12.81 -15.21
C ARG A 118 13.83 13.58 -16.50
N GLN A 119 12.64 13.41 -17.08
CA GLN A 119 12.25 14.16 -18.28
C GLN A 119 12.23 15.68 -18.00
N VAL A 120 11.72 16.10 -16.84
CA VAL A 120 11.79 17.50 -16.40
C VAL A 120 13.24 17.99 -16.37
N ASN A 121 14.15 17.24 -15.74
CA ASN A 121 15.57 17.61 -15.67
C ASN A 121 16.24 17.70 -17.05
N GLU A 122 15.91 16.79 -17.97
CA GLU A 122 16.43 16.77 -19.34
C GLU A 122 15.91 17.94 -20.18
N GLN A 123 14.64 18.32 -20.00
CA GLN A 123 13.97 19.34 -20.81
C GLN A 123 14.06 20.75 -20.23
N VAL A 124 14.41 20.93 -18.95
CA VAL A 124 14.33 22.24 -18.26
C VAL A 124 15.13 23.37 -18.96
N HIS A 125 16.17 23.01 -19.70
CA HIS A 125 16.96 23.98 -20.48
C HIS A 125 16.39 24.27 -21.86
N ALA A 126 15.95 23.23 -22.57
CA ALA A 126 15.54 23.33 -23.97
C ALA A 126 14.06 23.72 -24.12
N GLN A 127 13.20 23.23 -23.23
CA GLN A 127 11.75 23.39 -23.26
C GLN A 127 11.22 23.64 -21.83
N PRO A 128 11.47 24.82 -21.23
CA PRO A 128 11.07 25.11 -19.85
C PRO A 128 9.55 25.11 -19.65
N GLU A 129 8.75 25.46 -20.67
CA GLU A 129 7.30 25.38 -20.63
C GLU A 129 6.82 23.93 -20.53
N LEU A 130 7.40 23.01 -21.31
CA LEU A 130 7.11 21.58 -21.22
C LEU A 130 7.51 21.02 -19.84
N ALA A 131 8.68 21.41 -19.34
CA ALA A 131 9.13 21.00 -18.01
C ALA A 131 8.16 21.46 -16.91
N LYS A 132 7.59 22.67 -17.05
CA LYS A 132 6.55 23.18 -16.15
C LYS A 132 5.29 22.31 -16.23
N GLU A 133 4.77 22.07 -17.43
CA GLU A 133 3.54 21.29 -17.63
C GLU A 133 3.65 19.87 -17.04
N LEU A 134 4.78 19.19 -17.30
CA LEU A 134 5.05 17.86 -16.73
C LEU A 134 5.08 17.89 -15.19
N THR A 135 5.70 18.92 -14.61
CA THR A 135 5.76 19.12 -13.16
C THR A 135 4.37 19.36 -12.59
N GLU A 136 3.58 20.25 -13.20
CA GLU A 136 2.22 20.56 -12.76
C GLU A 136 1.31 19.33 -12.83
N GLN A 137 1.36 18.56 -13.92
CA GLN A 137 0.59 17.32 -14.06
C GLN A 137 0.93 16.31 -12.96
N LEU A 138 2.22 16.13 -12.67
CA LEU A 138 2.67 15.21 -11.61
C LEU A 138 2.18 15.67 -10.23
N ILE A 139 2.29 16.97 -9.92
CA ILE A 139 1.80 17.50 -8.64
C ILE A 139 0.29 17.41 -8.53
N GLN A 140 -0.47 17.66 -9.61
CA GLN A 140 -1.92 17.48 -9.59
C GLN A 140 -2.31 16.02 -9.31
N ALA A 141 -1.58 15.05 -9.86
CA ALA A 141 -1.78 13.64 -9.55
C ALA A 141 -1.52 13.35 -8.06
N PHE A 142 -0.41 13.87 -7.50
CA PHE A 142 -0.12 13.72 -6.07
C PHE A 142 -1.18 14.38 -5.18
N LEU A 143 -1.66 15.57 -5.55
CA LEU A 143 -2.73 16.24 -4.82
C LEU A 143 -4.04 15.47 -4.87
N GLY A 144 -4.36 14.80 -5.99
CA GLY A 144 -5.51 13.91 -6.10
C GLY A 144 -5.46 12.76 -5.10
N GLU A 145 -4.28 12.19 -4.85
CA GLU A 145 -4.06 11.15 -3.85
C GLU A 145 -4.04 11.69 -2.42
N VAL A 146 -3.37 12.83 -2.18
CA VAL A 146 -3.24 13.40 -0.83
C VAL A 146 -4.56 13.96 -0.34
N LEU A 147 -5.33 14.63 -1.20
CA LEU A 147 -6.56 15.34 -0.82
C LEU A 147 -7.82 14.47 -0.95
N SER A 148 -7.70 13.18 -1.26
CA SER A 148 -8.84 12.26 -1.20
C SER A 148 -9.43 12.17 0.20
N GLU A 149 -10.70 11.75 0.29
CA GLU A 149 -11.40 11.53 1.56
C GLU A 149 -10.75 10.42 2.40
N ASP A 150 -10.08 9.46 1.76
CA ASP A 150 -9.32 8.41 2.42
C ASP A 150 -8.14 8.98 3.22
N GLU A 151 -7.85 8.36 4.36
CA GLU A 151 -6.65 8.69 5.12
C GLU A 151 -5.39 8.34 4.31
N ALA A 152 -4.45 9.29 4.23
CA ALA A 152 -3.19 9.08 3.53
C ALA A 152 -2.14 8.54 4.50
N ALA A 153 -1.49 7.45 4.12
CA ALA A 153 -0.38 6.86 4.86
C ALA A 153 0.96 7.13 4.16
N ILE A 154 2.01 7.26 4.97
CA ILE A 154 3.39 7.25 4.48
C ILE A 154 3.81 5.79 4.33
N ARG A 155 4.06 5.34 3.10
CA ARG A 155 4.49 3.97 2.81
C ARG A 155 5.95 3.91 2.43
N LEU A 156 6.65 2.92 2.99
CA LEU A 156 8.06 2.65 2.74
C LEU A 156 8.25 1.68 1.54
N LEU A 157 8.80 2.13 0.40
CA LEU A 157 8.89 1.39 -0.90
C LEU A 157 10.21 0.66 -1.16
N SER A 158 10.25 -0.55 -1.75
CA SER A 158 11.48 -1.37 -1.81
C SER A 158 12.76 -0.64 -2.31
N GLU A 159 13.94 -1.12 -1.91
CA GLU A 159 15.25 -0.51 -2.22
C GLU A 159 15.56 -0.44 -3.73
N LYS A 160 14.82 -1.18 -4.56
CA LYS A 160 14.95 -1.16 -6.03
C LYS A 160 14.29 0.07 -6.67
N ALA A 161 13.57 0.88 -5.91
CA ALA A 161 12.82 2.02 -6.43
C ALA A 161 13.73 3.24 -6.68
N GLY A 162 14.04 3.50 -7.95
CA GLY A 162 14.50 4.79 -8.46
C GLY A 162 15.99 5.12 -8.31
N GLU A 163 16.39 6.20 -8.98
CA GLU A 163 17.72 6.79 -8.91
C GLU A 163 17.79 7.83 -7.77
N LYS A 164 19.01 8.07 -7.26
CA LYS A 164 19.26 8.94 -6.08
C LYS A 164 18.63 10.33 -6.21
N THR A 165 18.73 10.96 -7.38
CA THR A 165 18.21 12.33 -7.63
C THR A 165 16.70 12.40 -7.58
N SER A 166 16.03 11.43 -8.18
CA SER A 166 14.57 11.39 -8.16
C SER A 166 14.03 11.05 -6.77
N LEU A 167 14.73 10.17 -6.03
CA LEU A 167 14.31 9.76 -4.69
C LEU A 167 14.23 10.94 -3.72
N HIS A 168 15.26 11.78 -3.67
CA HIS A 168 15.29 12.93 -2.74
C HIS A 168 14.15 13.91 -3.02
N ALA A 169 14.02 14.37 -4.27
CA ALA A 169 12.98 15.32 -4.64
C ALA A 169 11.57 14.75 -4.39
N ILE A 170 11.31 13.50 -4.77
CA ILE A 170 10.00 12.88 -4.55
C ILE A 170 9.71 12.68 -3.06
N ASN A 171 10.66 12.22 -2.26
CA ASN A 171 10.48 12.08 -0.80
C ASN A 171 10.13 13.44 -0.17
N VAL A 172 10.91 14.47 -0.50
CA VAL A 172 10.68 15.83 0.00
C VAL A 172 9.29 16.31 -0.42
N THR A 173 8.87 16.09 -1.67
CA THR A 173 7.51 16.44 -2.14
C THR A 173 6.42 15.68 -1.37
N VAL A 174 6.51 14.35 -1.27
CA VAL A 174 5.50 13.48 -0.62
C VAL A 174 5.30 13.91 0.83
N ILE A 175 6.39 14.02 1.59
CA ILE A 175 6.34 14.39 3.00
C ILE A 175 5.87 15.85 3.17
N SER A 176 6.31 16.78 2.31
CA SER A 176 5.84 18.18 2.37
C SER A 176 4.35 18.30 2.14
N LEU A 177 3.80 17.58 1.14
CA LEU A 177 2.37 17.62 0.85
C LEU A 177 1.55 17.03 2.00
N LEU A 178 1.99 15.92 2.61
CA LEU A 178 1.32 15.38 3.79
C LEU A 178 1.35 16.37 4.97
N LEU A 179 2.48 17.04 5.17
CA LEU A 179 2.60 18.06 6.22
C LEU A 179 1.70 19.27 5.92
N GLY A 180 1.63 19.70 4.66
CA GLY A 180 0.71 20.74 4.21
C GLY A 180 -0.76 20.38 4.44
N LYS A 181 -1.17 19.13 4.17
CA LYS A 181 -2.52 18.63 4.51
C LYS A 181 -2.76 18.65 6.01
N ALA A 182 -1.82 18.16 6.82
CA ALA A 182 -1.93 18.16 8.28
C ALA A 182 -2.01 19.57 8.87
N MET A 183 -1.36 20.54 8.21
CA MET A 183 -1.42 21.98 8.53
C MET A 183 -2.63 22.70 7.89
N GLN A 184 -3.50 21.97 7.19
CA GLN A 184 -4.73 22.48 6.57
C GLN A 184 -4.48 23.61 5.55
N LEU A 185 -3.40 23.51 4.78
CA LEU A 185 -3.12 24.46 3.71
C LEU A 185 -4.21 24.45 2.64
N SER A 186 -4.45 25.61 2.04
CA SER A 186 -5.40 25.74 0.94
C SER A 186 -4.95 24.89 -0.27
N LYS A 187 -5.89 24.48 -1.13
CA LYS A 187 -5.55 23.75 -2.37
C LYS A 187 -4.57 24.54 -3.25
N ALA A 188 -4.68 25.87 -3.26
CA ALA A 188 -3.76 26.74 -3.98
C ALA A 188 -2.33 26.67 -3.41
N ASP A 189 -2.20 26.76 -2.07
CA ASP A 189 -0.91 26.66 -1.40
C ASP A 189 -0.30 25.27 -1.51
N MET A 190 -1.12 24.21 -1.47
CA MET A 190 -0.70 22.83 -1.68
C MET A 190 -0.08 22.62 -3.07
N LEU A 191 -0.63 23.26 -4.11
CA LEU A 191 -0.03 23.25 -5.45
C LEU A 191 1.34 23.95 -5.46
N GLN A 192 1.44 25.13 -4.83
CA GLN A 192 2.72 25.86 -4.77
C GLN A 192 3.77 25.10 -3.94
N LEU A 193 3.35 24.46 -2.85
CA LEU A 193 4.18 23.61 -2.02
C LEU A 193 4.71 22.41 -2.81
N GLY A 194 3.84 21.72 -3.54
CA GLY A 194 4.22 20.58 -4.37
C GLY A 194 5.23 20.97 -5.47
N LEU A 195 4.93 22.04 -6.22
CA LEU A 195 5.81 22.54 -7.28
C LEU A 195 7.18 22.95 -6.73
N GLY A 196 7.19 23.77 -5.67
CA GLY A 196 8.43 24.23 -5.05
C GLY A 196 9.22 23.10 -4.41
N ALA A 197 8.56 22.13 -3.75
CA ALA A 197 9.22 20.98 -3.15
C ALA A 197 9.81 20.02 -4.19
N LEU A 198 9.16 19.81 -5.34
CA LEU A 198 9.71 18.94 -6.38
C LEU A 198 10.91 19.58 -7.11
N LEU A 199 10.88 20.90 -7.27
CA LEU A 199 11.87 21.66 -8.04
C LEU A 199 12.92 22.39 -7.18
N HIS A 200 12.90 22.25 -5.84
CA HIS A 200 13.79 23.00 -4.94
C HIS A 200 15.27 22.88 -5.34
N ASP A 201 15.66 21.68 -5.77
CA ASP A 201 17.01 21.29 -6.14
C ASP A 201 17.26 21.19 -7.66
N ILE A 202 16.32 21.64 -8.51
CA ILE A 202 16.44 21.50 -9.97
C ILE A 202 17.74 22.12 -10.52
N GLY A 203 18.23 23.19 -9.87
CA GLY A 203 19.48 23.87 -10.21
C GLY A 203 20.75 23.04 -10.07
N LYS A 204 20.69 21.88 -9.38
CA LYS A 204 21.83 20.95 -9.32
C LYS A 204 22.24 20.42 -10.69
N VAL A 205 21.35 20.41 -11.69
CA VAL A 205 21.71 20.03 -13.06
C VAL A 205 22.80 20.92 -13.67
N ASN A 206 22.90 22.17 -13.20
CA ASN A 206 23.90 23.15 -13.62
C ASN A 206 25.22 23.09 -12.86
N LEU A 207 25.28 22.29 -11.79
CA LEU A 207 26.53 22.09 -11.06
C LEU A 207 27.38 21.01 -11.75
N PRO A 208 28.73 21.10 -11.63
CA PRO A 208 29.61 20.01 -12.01
C PRO A 208 29.21 18.70 -11.33
N ASP A 209 29.34 17.56 -12.02
CA ASP A 209 28.88 16.26 -11.53
C ASP A 209 29.34 15.92 -10.09
N ARG A 210 30.60 16.21 -9.77
CA ARG A 210 31.19 16.02 -8.43
C ARG A 210 30.51 16.86 -7.34
N LEU A 211 29.96 18.02 -7.71
CA LEU A 211 29.30 18.97 -6.81
C LEU A 211 27.78 18.82 -6.78
N ARG A 212 27.17 17.88 -7.52
CA ARG A 212 25.71 17.66 -7.45
C ARG A 212 25.25 17.11 -6.10
N TRP A 213 26.18 16.53 -5.34
CA TRP A 213 25.93 15.85 -4.09
C TRP A 213 26.85 16.40 -3.02
N MET A 214 26.27 16.86 -1.91
CA MET A 214 27.08 17.29 -0.78
C MET A 214 27.95 16.12 -0.28
N ASP A 215 29.23 16.40 -0.07
CA ASP A 215 30.22 15.49 0.49
C ASP A 215 30.81 16.09 1.77
N GLU A 216 31.08 15.25 2.77
CA GLU A 216 31.69 15.68 4.04
C GLU A 216 33.07 16.31 3.85
N HIS A 217 33.78 15.91 2.79
CA HIS A 217 35.12 16.39 2.48
C HIS A 217 35.14 17.67 1.62
N PHE A 218 33.97 18.26 1.32
CA PHE A 218 33.94 19.52 0.59
C PHE A 218 34.71 20.60 1.35
N ASN A 219 35.67 21.22 0.66
CA ASN A 219 36.30 22.43 1.14
C ASN A 219 35.33 23.61 1.09
N HIS A 220 35.73 24.75 1.66
CA HIS A 220 34.86 25.92 1.72
C HIS A 220 34.40 26.42 0.34
N ALA A 221 35.27 26.42 -0.68
CA ALA A 221 34.90 26.85 -2.02
C ALA A 221 33.92 25.87 -2.69
N GLU A 222 34.13 24.56 -2.52
CA GLU A 222 33.20 23.53 -3.01
C GLU A 222 31.82 23.67 -2.35
N LYS A 223 31.76 24.00 -1.05
CA LYS A 223 30.48 24.28 -0.36
C LYS A 223 29.79 25.52 -0.91
N LEU A 224 30.52 26.60 -1.17
CA LEU A 224 29.94 27.81 -1.77
C LEU A 224 29.39 27.52 -3.18
N LEU A 225 30.15 26.80 -4.02
CA LEU A 225 29.68 26.37 -5.34
C LEU A 225 28.46 25.45 -5.23
N PHE A 226 28.44 24.53 -4.26
CA PHE A 226 27.26 23.71 -4.00
C PHE A 226 26.04 24.59 -3.70
N HIS A 227 26.16 25.63 -2.87
CA HIS A 227 25.04 26.52 -2.54
C HIS A 227 24.48 27.28 -3.76
N GLU A 228 25.24 27.42 -4.85
CA GLU A 228 24.77 28.08 -6.08
C GLU A 228 23.59 27.37 -6.74
N HIS A 229 23.36 26.06 -6.44
CA HIS A 229 22.19 25.34 -6.94
C HIS A 229 20.88 26.08 -6.62
N VAL A 230 20.79 26.78 -5.48
CA VAL A 230 19.58 27.54 -5.13
C VAL A 230 19.32 28.64 -6.16
N SER A 231 20.36 29.42 -6.51
CA SER A 231 20.25 30.48 -7.51
C SER A 231 19.95 29.93 -8.90
N HIS A 232 20.53 28.78 -9.25
CA HIS A 232 20.26 28.06 -10.48
C HIS A 232 18.81 27.55 -10.54
N SER A 233 18.29 27.00 -9.43
CA SER A 233 16.90 26.55 -9.32
C SER A 233 15.94 27.71 -9.54
N VAL A 234 16.19 28.86 -8.91
CA VAL A 234 15.38 30.07 -9.09
C VAL A 234 15.43 30.58 -10.53
N ALA A 235 16.61 30.55 -11.17
CA ALA A 235 16.76 30.96 -12.57
C ALA A 235 15.98 30.03 -13.52
N LEU A 236 16.01 28.72 -13.31
CA LEU A 236 15.23 27.75 -14.07
C LEU A 236 13.74 27.90 -13.81
N ALA A 237 13.32 28.04 -12.55
CA ALA A 237 11.93 28.29 -12.16
C ALA A 237 11.35 29.55 -12.81
N ARG A 238 12.17 30.60 -12.98
CA ARG A 238 11.79 31.83 -13.69
C ARG A 238 11.58 31.56 -15.19
N LYS A 239 12.46 30.79 -15.83
CA LYS A 239 12.29 30.39 -17.25
C LYS A 239 11.05 29.53 -17.45
N MET A 240 10.74 28.67 -16.49
CA MET A 240 9.51 27.87 -16.44
C MET A 240 8.26 28.70 -16.11
N ALA A 241 8.37 30.03 -15.92
CA ALA A 241 7.27 30.91 -15.54
C ALA A 241 6.45 30.36 -14.34
N LEU A 242 7.14 29.87 -13.31
CA LEU A 242 6.50 29.50 -12.04
C LEU A 242 5.97 30.72 -11.30
N THR A 243 5.05 30.49 -10.37
CA THR A 243 4.50 31.59 -9.58
C THR A 243 5.55 32.20 -8.64
N PRO A 244 5.37 33.46 -8.21
CA PRO A 244 6.24 34.06 -7.19
C PRO A 244 6.32 33.26 -5.89
N SER A 245 5.23 32.59 -5.49
CA SER A 245 5.18 31.79 -4.26
C SER A 245 6.09 30.55 -4.36
N ALA A 246 5.98 29.78 -5.46
CA ALA A 246 6.85 28.63 -5.70
C ALA A 246 8.32 29.04 -5.86
N MET A 247 8.59 30.14 -6.58
CA MET A 247 9.96 30.67 -6.71
C MET A 247 10.56 31.11 -5.36
N LEU A 248 9.77 31.76 -4.51
CA LEU A 248 10.22 32.18 -3.18
C LEU A 248 10.50 30.97 -2.28
N LEU A 249 9.68 29.92 -2.35
CA LEU A 249 9.95 28.65 -1.67
C LEU A 249 11.31 28.10 -2.11
N ILE A 250 11.53 27.95 -3.42
CA ILE A 250 12.78 27.46 -3.99
C ILE A 250 13.97 28.34 -3.54
N ALA A 251 13.81 29.66 -3.46
CA ALA A 251 14.88 30.55 -3.01
C ALA A 251 15.25 30.40 -1.53
N GLN A 252 14.34 29.85 -0.70
CA GLN A 252 14.44 29.85 0.76
C GLN A 252 14.50 28.45 1.38
N HIS A 253 14.56 27.38 0.59
CA HIS A 253 14.44 26.00 1.11
C HIS A 253 15.63 25.51 1.95
N HIS A 254 16.73 26.27 2.01
CA HIS A 254 17.85 26.06 2.96
C HIS A 254 17.93 27.15 4.03
N GLU A 255 16.94 28.04 4.13
CA GLU A 255 16.88 29.05 5.18
C GLU A 255 16.32 28.45 6.47
N PHE A 256 16.85 28.90 7.60
CA PHE A 256 16.42 28.48 8.94
C PHE A 256 15.96 29.69 9.73
N ILE A 257 15.00 29.49 10.64
CA ILE A 257 14.40 30.59 11.42
C ILE A 257 15.40 31.34 12.27
N ASP A 258 16.46 30.67 12.73
CA ASP A 258 17.56 31.29 13.48
C ASP A 258 18.53 32.11 12.60
N GLY A 259 18.35 32.12 11.28
CA GLY A 259 19.21 32.82 10.32
C GLY A 259 20.51 32.09 10.00
N SER A 260 20.69 30.86 10.47
CA SER A 260 21.89 30.05 10.20
C SER A 260 21.91 29.41 8.80
N GLY A 261 20.81 29.53 8.06
CA GLY A 261 20.63 28.96 6.73
C GLY A 261 21.36 29.73 5.62
N TYR A 262 20.99 29.44 4.37
CA TYR A 262 21.53 30.07 3.18
C TYR A 262 20.48 30.07 2.05
N PRO A 263 20.63 30.89 0.98
CA PRO A 263 21.75 31.78 0.66
C PRO A 263 21.65 33.19 1.28
N SER A 264 20.45 33.66 1.61
CA SER A 264 20.19 35.04 2.03
C SER A 264 20.28 35.24 3.54
N ARG A 265 20.29 34.16 4.33
CA ARG A 265 20.32 34.21 5.81
C ARG A 265 19.16 35.01 6.38
N VAL A 266 18.00 34.89 5.75
CA VAL A 266 16.76 35.49 6.26
C VAL A 266 16.28 34.70 7.47
N ASN A 267 15.59 35.36 8.40
CA ASN A 267 15.17 34.78 9.67
C ASN A 267 13.67 34.97 9.92
N GLY A 268 13.13 34.13 10.82
CA GLY A 268 11.74 34.19 11.29
C GLY A 268 10.73 34.48 10.19
N ASP A 269 10.03 35.61 10.33
CA ASP A 269 8.89 35.98 9.48
C ASP A 269 9.23 36.36 8.04
N LYS A 270 10.52 36.51 7.72
CA LYS A 270 10.97 36.73 6.34
C LYS A 270 11.02 35.45 5.51
N ILE A 271 10.93 34.29 6.15
CA ILE A 271 10.85 32.99 5.48
C ILE A 271 9.39 32.67 5.21
N SER A 272 9.07 32.41 3.94
CA SER A 272 7.74 31.98 3.48
C SER A 272 7.26 30.78 4.28
N PRO A 273 5.97 30.71 4.68
CA PRO A 273 5.42 29.55 5.36
C PRO A 273 5.67 28.22 4.61
N LEU A 274 5.60 28.22 3.27
CA LEU A 274 5.87 27.02 2.47
C LEU A 274 7.36 26.65 2.46
N ALA A 275 8.26 27.63 2.52
CA ALA A 275 9.70 27.40 2.65
C ALA A 275 10.05 26.78 4.01
N ARG A 276 9.37 27.18 5.09
CA ARG A 276 9.56 26.58 6.44
C ARG A 276 9.24 25.09 6.44
N ILE A 277 8.19 24.68 5.74
CA ILE A 277 7.82 23.27 5.54
C ILE A 277 8.94 22.54 4.80
N VAL A 278 9.33 23.04 3.63
CA VAL A 278 10.31 22.33 2.80
C VAL A 278 11.71 22.33 3.42
N ALA A 279 12.13 23.38 4.12
CA ALA A 279 13.40 23.40 4.84
C ALA A 279 13.48 22.32 5.94
N LEU A 280 12.40 22.13 6.70
CA LEU A 280 12.31 21.06 7.70
C LEU A 280 12.35 19.68 7.05
N VAL A 281 11.52 19.45 6.04
CA VAL A 281 11.40 18.15 5.37
C VAL A 281 12.68 17.79 4.61
N ASN A 282 13.29 18.74 3.93
CA ASN A 282 14.58 18.60 3.26
C ASN A 282 15.68 18.23 4.25
N HIS A 283 15.74 18.91 5.40
CA HIS A 283 16.72 18.57 6.44
C HIS A 283 16.50 17.16 6.99
N TYR A 284 15.24 16.78 7.27
CA TYR A 284 14.89 15.43 7.69
C TYR A 284 15.29 14.36 6.66
N ASP A 285 14.99 14.57 5.37
CA ASP A 285 15.35 13.60 4.34
C ASP A 285 16.87 13.50 4.17
N ASN A 286 17.62 14.60 4.28
CA ASN A 286 19.08 14.55 4.23
C ASN A 286 19.73 13.79 5.40
N LEU A 287 19.11 13.77 6.59
CA LEU A 287 19.54 12.92 7.71
C LEU A 287 19.26 11.44 7.45
N CYS A 288 18.11 11.15 6.85
CA CYS A 288 17.64 9.79 6.55
C CYS A 288 18.30 9.18 5.30
N ASN A 289 18.62 10.03 4.32
CA ASN A 289 19.11 9.69 2.98
C ASN A 289 20.35 10.52 2.58
N PRO A 290 21.41 10.57 3.40
CA PRO A 290 22.60 11.33 3.06
C PRO A 290 23.30 10.77 1.83
N SER A 291 24.19 11.57 1.25
CA SER A 291 24.99 11.15 0.10
C SER A 291 25.81 9.89 0.36
N ASN A 292 26.41 9.80 1.55
CA ASN A 292 27.10 8.63 2.06
C ASN A 292 26.13 7.82 2.95
N PRO A 293 25.64 6.66 2.50
CA PRO A 293 24.67 5.86 3.27
C PRO A 293 25.19 5.37 4.62
N ALA A 294 26.51 5.36 4.86
CA ALA A 294 27.08 4.98 6.15
C ALA A 294 26.74 5.98 7.28
N LEU A 295 26.37 7.21 6.91
CA LEU A 295 25.98 8.28 7.84
C LEU A 295 24.47 8.34 8.08
N ALA A 296 23.70 7.53 7.35
CA ALA A 296 22.24 7.56 7.42
C ALA A 296 21.79 7.23 8.84
N VAL A 297 20.92 8.07 9.40
CA VAL A 297 20.28 7.81 10.68
C VAL A 297 18.85 7.31 10.44
N THR A 298 18.31 6.56 11.39
CA THR A 298 16.93 6.09 11.28
C THR A 298 15.93 7.26 11.35
N PRO A 299 14.70 7.09 10.85
CA PRO A 299 13.65 8.10 10.94
C PRO A 299 13.38 8.60 12.37
N HIS A 300 13.37 7.66 13.31
CA HIS A 300 13.24 7.95 14.74
C HIS A 300 14.40 8.80 15.26
N GLU A 301 15.65 8.47 14.89
CA GLU A 301 16.82 9.25 15.27
C GLU A 301 16.84 10.63 14.60
N ALA A 302 16.45 10.75 13.34
CA ALA A 302 16.34 12.03 12.64
C ALA A 302 15.36 12.97 13.37
N LEU A 303 14.18 12.46 13.73
CA LEU A 303 13.21 13.24 14.53
C LEU A 303 13.79 13.64 15.89
N SER A 304 14.45 12.71 16.58
CA SER A 304 15.08 12.97 17.88
C SER A 304 16.17 14.05 17.77
N GLN A 305 17.04 14.00 16.75
CA GLN A 305 18.07 15.00 16.50
C GLN A 305 17.47 16.37 16.17
N ILE A 306 16.47 16.43 15.29
CA ILE A 306 15.77 17.68 14.95
C ILE A 306 15.15 18.29 16.21
N PHE A 307 14.49 17.49 17.05
CA PHE A 307 13.82 17.97 18.25
C PHE A 307 14.80 18.41 19.35
N THR A 308 15.89 17.67 19.57
CA THR A 308 16.83 17.92 20.68
C THR A 308 17.93 18.93 20.33
N GLN A 309 18.41 18.94 19.09
CA GLN A 309 19.56 19.74 18.65
C GLN A 309 19.19 20.80 17.63
N GLY A 310 18.17 20.54 16.80
CA GLY A 310 17.78 21.38 15.67
C GLY A 310 16.62 22.34 15.93
N LYS A 311 15.98 22.30 17.10
CA LYS A 311 14.69 22.99 17.34
C LYS A 311 14.70 24.48 17.02
N ALA A 312 15.80 25.18 17.29
CA ALA A 312 15.92 26.62 17.04
C ALA A 312 15.92 26.99 15.54
N ARG A 313 16.26 26.04 14.65
CA ARG A 313 16.32 26.26 13.20
C ARG A 313 14.95 26.25 12.53
N PHE A 314 13.94 25.70 13.19
CA PHE A 314 12.64 25.42 12.57
C PHE A 314 11.51 26.17 13.24
N ASP A 315 10.47 26.44 12.45
CA ASP A 315 9.21 26.97 12.94
C ASP A 315 8.57 26.03 13.97
N PRO A 316 8.26 26.51 15.19
CA PRO A 316 7.67 25.66 16.22
C PRO A 316 6.35 25.02 15.80
N ALA A 317 5.52 25.71 15.03
CA ALA A 317 4.24 25.17 14.57
C ALA A 317 4.46 24.10 13.49
N THR A 318 5.33 24.38 12.50
CA THR A 318 5.71 23.40 11.47
C THR A 318 6.36 22.15 12.09
N LEU A 319 7.31 22.32 13.01
CA LEU A 319 7.98 21.20 13.68
C LEU A 319 7.02 20.36 14.51
N THR A 320 6.10 21.00 15.24
CA THR A 320 5.08 20.29 16.03
C THR A 320 4.14 19.50 15.13
N ALA A 321 3.67 20.10 14.02
CA ALA A 321 2.85 19.42 13.04
C ALA A 321 3.60 18.24 12.39
N PHE A 322 4.88 18.40 12.09
CA PHE A 322 5.72 17.36 11.51
C PHE A 322 5.91 16.17 12.46
N ILE A 323 6.25 16.40 13.72
CA ILE A 323 6.40 15.33 14.73
C ILE A 323 5.08 14.59 14.93
N ARG A 324 3.95 15.32 14.98
CA ARG A 324 2.62 14.70 15.07
C ARG A 324 2.35 13.85 13.83
N MET A 325 2.59 14.35 12.63
CA MET A 325 2.34 13.61 11.39
C MET A 325 3.20 12.34 11.27
N MET A 326 4.48 12.43 11.62
CA MET A 326 5.43 11.32 11.47
C MET A 326 5.29 10.26 12.58
N GLY A 327 4.77 10.66 13.75
CA GLY A 327 4.67 9.81 14.92
C GLY A 327 5.99 9.61 15.65
N ILE A 328 5.93 8.78 16.69
CA ILE A 328 7.11 8.41 17.48
C ILE A 328 8.02 7.45 16.68
N TYR A 329 7.43 6.57 15.88
CA TYR A 329 8.14 5.54 15.11
C TYR A 329 7.75 5.62 13.63
N PRO A 330 8.37 6.51 12.84
CA PRO A 330 8.01 6.66 11.43
C PRO A 330 8.44 5.45 10.58
N PRO A 331 7.90 5.29 9.36
CA PRO A 331 8.28 4.20 8.47
C PRO A 331 9.78 4.21 8.17
N GLY A 332 10.41 3.06 8.38
CA GLY A 332 11.86 2.85 8.34
C GLY A 332 12.48 2.68 9.73
N SER A 333 11.74 2.95 10.80
CA SER A 333 12.20 2.70 12.17
C SER A 333 12.28 1.21 12.46
N VAL A 334 13.37 0.79 13.10
CA VAL A 334 13.52 -0.54 13.67
C VAL A 334 13.12 -0.47 15.14
N VAL A 335 12.30 -1.43 15.58
CA VAL A 335 11.72 -1.45 16.92
C VAL A 335 11.78 -2.83 17.56
N GLN A 336 11.83 -2.86 18.89
CA GLN A 336 11.56 -4.04 19.70
C GLN A 336 10.15 -3.92 20.27
N LEU A 337 9.37 -4.98 20.15
CA LEU A 337 8.02 -5.08 20.65
C LEU A 337 8.00 -5.49 22.13
N THR A 338 6.84 -5.39 22.77
CA THR A 338 6.64 -5.75 24.19
C THR A 338 6.82 -7.24 24.50
N ASP A 339 6.84 -8.09 23.47
CA ASP A 339 7.08 -9.53 23.55
C ASP A 339 8.49 -9.94 23.05
N ASP A 340 9.42 -8.98 23.05
CA ASP A 340 10.83 -9.13 22.65
C ASP A 340 11.09 -9.46 21.18
N ARG A 341 10.05 -9.53 20.34
CA ARG A 341 10.24 -9.65 18.89
C ARG A 341 10.70 -8.33 18.29
N TYR A 342 11.48 -8.43 17.21
CA TYR A 342 11.95 -7.28 16.45
C TYR A 342 11.04 -7.03 15.24
N ALA A 343 10.79 -5.77 14.93
CA ALA A 343 9.95 -5.39 13.81
C ALA A 343 10.50 -4.17 13.06
N LEU A 344 10.10 -4.04 11.80
CA LEU A 344 10.34 -2.87 10.96
C LEU A 344 9.01 -2.14 10.74
N VAL A 345 8.98 -0.84 10.99
CA VAL A 345 7.82 0.00 10.66
C VAL A 345 7.78 0.24 9.16
N VAL A 346 6.67 -0.13 8.51
CA VAL A 346 6.53 -0.05 7.03
C VAL A 346 5.53 1.00 6.58
N SER A 347 4.55 1.34 7.41
CA SER A 347 3.55 2.35 7.08
C SER A 347 2.99 3.00 8.34
N VAL A 348 2.73 4.30 8.25
CA VAL A 348 2.14 5.12 9.32
C VAL A 348 1.01 5.93 8.72
N ASN A 349 -0.14 5.91 9.41
CA ASN A 349 -1.24 6.81 9.11
C ASN A 349 -0.89 8.21 9.60
N SER A 350 -0.84 9.17 8.68
CA SER A 350 -0.45 10.56 8.99
C SER A 350 -1.42 11.27 9.95
N SER A 351 -2.68 10.83 10.02
CA SER A 351 -3.70 11.34 10.94
C SER A 351 -3.70 10.61 12.29
N ARG A 352 -3.22 9.35 12.33
CA ARG A 352 -3.26 8.45 13.50
C ARG A 352 -1.93 7.70 13.68
N PRO A 353 -0.87 8.38 14.12
CA PRO A 353 0.51 7.90 13.98
C PRO A 353 1.00 6.99 15.11
N ILE A 354 0.21 6.81 16.18
CA ILE A 354 0.65 6.17 17.44
C ILE A 354 0.85 4.66 17.28
N LYS A 355 0.05 4.03 16.41
CA LYS A 355 0.05 2.58 16.20
C LYS A 355 0.36 2.27 14.73
N PRO A 356 1.66 2.17 14.38
CA PRO A 356 2.08 1.94 13.01
C PRO A 356 1.73 0.53 12.50
N LYS A 357 1.83 0.37 11.18
CA LYS A 357 1.87 -0.94 10.53
C LYS A 357 3.32 -1.45 10.47
N VAL A 358 3.54 -2.69 10.91
CA VAL A 358 4.88 -3.27 11.07
C VAL A 358 5.02 -4.64 10.41
N ILE A 359 6.24 -5.00 10.00
CA ILE A 359 6.63 -6.38 9.67
C ILE A 359 7.45 -6.91 10.84
N ILE A 360 7.03 -8.03 11.43
CA ILE A 360 7.68 -8.65 12.58
C ILE A 360 8.58 -9.79 12.09
N HIS A 361 9.78 -9.89 12.65
CA HIS A 361 10.66 -11.04 12.45
C HIS A 361 10.05 -12.31 13.07
N ASP A 362 9.76 -13.31 12.24
CA ASP A 362 9.42 -14.67 12.66
C ASP A 362 10.32 -15.67 11.92
N SER A 363 11.09 -16.45 12.67
CA SER A 363 12.05 -17.42 12.12
C SER A 363 11.37 -18.58 11.38
N ARG A 364 10.06 -18.76 11.53
CA ARG A 364 9.29 -19.86 10.89
C ARG A 364 8.63 -19.44 9.59
N VAL A 365 8.55 -18.14 9.31
CA VAL A 365 7.83 -17.59 8.16
C VAL A 365 8.83 -16.86 7.28
N PRO A 366 9.03 -17.27 6.00
CA PRO A 366 9.87 -16.52 5.06
C PRO A 366 9.43 -15.06 4.95
N ARG A 367 10.37 -14.16 4.62
CA ARG A 367 10.09 -12.72 4.56
C ARG A 367 9.01 -12.38 3.54
N GLU A 368 9.01 -13.06 2.40
CA GLU A 368 8.03 -12.94 1.33
C GLU A 368 6.61 -13.28 1.77
N ASP A 369 6.47 -14.11 2.81
CA ASP A 369 5.20 -14.53 3.39
C ASP A 369 4.86 -13.77 4.68
N ALA A 370 5.63 -12.72 5.01
CA ALA A 370 5.43 -11.91 6.19
C ALA A 370 4.26 -10.93 6.00
N LEU A 371 3.24 -11.07 6.85
CA LEU A 371 2.11 -10.16 6.87
C LEU A 371 2.50 -8.83 7.54
N VAL A 372 2.02 -7.74 6.97
CA VAL A 372 2.03 -6.42 7.63
C VAL A 372 0.94 -6.42 8.69
N ILE A 373 1.35 -6.21 9.94
CA ILE A 373 0.47 -6.19 11.11
C ILE A 373 0.16 -4.74 11.47
N ASN A 374 -1.11 -4.41 11.61
CA ASN A 374 -1.55 -3.12 12.13
C ASN A 374 -1.61 -3.19 13.67
N LEU A 375 -0.68 -2.49 14.35
CA LEU A 375 -0.66 -2.47 15.82
C LEU A 375 -1.93 -1.84 16.42
N GLU A 376 -2.73 -1.10 15.64
CA GLU A 376 -4.04 -0.59 16.06
C GLU A 376 -4.98 -1.70 16.52
N HIS A 377 -4.99 -2.82 15.78
CA HIS A 377 -5.86 -3.97 16.04
C HIS A 377 -5.27 -4.97 17.05
N GLU A 378 -3.98 -4.83 17.37
CA GLU A 378 -3.30 -5.69 18.34
C GLU A 378 -3.35 -5.08 19.74
N LYS A 379 -4.21 -5.62 20.61
CA LYS A 379 -4.39 -5.08 21.98
C LYS A 379 -3.20 -5.39 22.91
N GLN A 380 -2.51 -6.51 22.69
CA GLN A 380 -1.44 -6.99 23.57
C GLN A 380 -0.03 -6.64 23.06
N LEU A 381 0.07 -6.08 21.85
CA LEU A 381 1.34 -5.81 21.20
C LEU A 381 1.59 -4.30 21.16
N GLY A 382 2.69 -3.87 21.79
CA GLY A 382 3.15 -2.49 21.77
C GLY A 382 4.60 -2.40 21.32
N ILE A 383 5.08 -1.18 21.09
CA ILE A 383 6.49 -0.91 20.84
C ILE A 383 7.16 -0.60 22.17
N HIS A 384 8.15 -1.40 22.56
CA HIS A 384 8.93 -1.20 23.78
C HIS A 384 10.00 -0.11 23.59
N ARG A 385 10.76 -0.16 22.48
CA ARG A 385 11.80 0.84 22.16
C ARG A 385 12.18 0.83 20.68
N SER A 386 12.79 1.92 20.21
CA SER A 386 13.49 1.95 18.92
C SER A 386 14.95 1.48 19.04
N LEU A 387 15.49 0.95 17.95
CA LEU A 387 16.84 0.42 17.85
C LEU A 387 17.53 0.94 16.58
N LYS A 388 18.85 1.03 16.63
CA LYS A 388 19.67 1.13 15.42
C LYS A 388 19.67 -0.22 14.68
N PRO A 389 19.72 -0.25 13.35
CA PRO A 389 19.80 -1.51 12.59
C PRO A 389 20.91 -2.44 13.07
N LEU A 390 22.09 -1.91 13.39
CA LEU A 390 23.25 -2.69 13.85
C LEU A 390 23.07 -3.31 15.25
N GLN A 391 22.04 -2.90 16.01
CA GLN A 391 21.70 -3.51 17.30
C GLN A 391 20.80 -4.74 17.14
N LEU A 392 20.29 -5.01 15.94
CA LEU A 392 19.51 -6.21 15.67
C LEU A 392 20.39 -7.46 15.73
N PRO A 393 19.89 -8.58 16.27
CA PRO A 393 20.48 -9.88 16.03
C PRO A 393 20.57 -10.16 14.52
N LYS A 394 21.63 -10.85 14.08
CA LYS A 394 21.90 -11.11 12.66
C LYS A 394 20.68 -11.68 11.90
N ALA A 395 19.99 -12.67 12.48
CA ALA A 395 18.80 -13.25 11.87
C ALA A 395 17.67 -12.23 11.64
N ALA A 396 17.41 -11.36 12.63
CA ALA A 396 16.41 -10.31 12.50
C ALA A 396 16.86 -9.22 11.52
N TYR A 397 18.15 -8.89 11.50
CA TYR A 397 18.73 -7.95 10.53
C TYR A 397 18.57 -8.46 9.10
N ASP A 398 18.96 -9.70 8.82
CA ASP A 398 18.89 -10.30 7.49
C ASP A 398 17.43 -10.44 7.03
N TYR A 399 16.52 -10.76 7.96
CA TYR A 399 15.09 -10.89 7.68
C TYR A 399 14.38 -9.56 7.41
N LEU A 400 14.51 -8.60 8.34
CA LEU A 400 13.85 -7.30 8.22
C LEU A 400 14.52 -6.44 7.15
N SER A 401 15.81 -6.69 6.90
CA SER A 401 16.66 -5.99 5.94
C SER A 401 16.46 -4.47 6.03
N PRO A 402 16.75 -3.84 7.19
CA PRO A 402 16.61 -2.40 7.35
C PRO A 402 17.37 -1.69 6.23
N ARG A 403 16.72 -0.70 5.62
CA ARG A 403 17.20 -0.15 4.36
C ARG A 403 18.29 0.87 4.57
N LYS A 404 19.23 0.92 3.63
CA LYS A 404 20.27 1.96 3.59
C LYS A 404 19.73 3.30 3.06
N ARG A 405 18.63 3.25 2.29
CA ARG A 405 17.91 4.41 1.77
C ARG A 405 16.41 4.22 1.94
N LEU A 406 15.77 5.28 2.39
CA LEU A 406 14.35 5.35 2.67
C LEU A 406 13.65 6.00 1.49
N CYS A 407 12.68 5.29 0.92
CA CYS A 407 11.88 5.74 -0.21
C CYS A 407 10.43 5.75 0.23
N TYR A 408 9.78 6.91 0.13
CA TYR A 408 8.43 7.14 0.62
C TYR A 408 7.47 7.42 -0.52
N PHE A 409 6.25 6.90 -0.40
CA PHE A 409 5.16 7.25 -1.30
C PHE A 409 3.81 7.18 -0.60
N PHE A 410 2.77 7.69 -1.25
CA PHE A 410 1.41 7.63 -0.74
C PHE A 410 0.90 6.19 -0.78
N GLU A 411 0.33 5.74 0.34
CA GLU A 411 -0.54 4.57 0.38
C GLU A 411 -1.92 5.08 0.82
N ARG A 412 -2.94 4.83 0.02
CA ARG A 412 -4.32 5.04 0.47
C ARG A 412 -4.57 4.12 1.66
N GLY A 413 -5.28 4.61 2.67
CA GLY A 413 -5.74 3.85 3.81
C GLY A 413 -6.68 2.72 3.40
N LEU A 414 -6.17 1.67 2.74
CA LEU A 414 -6.83 0.40 2.64
C LEU A 414 -6.78 -0.19 4.04
N GLU A 415 -7.94 -0.21 4.72
CA GLU A 415 -8.15 -1.10 5.85
C GLU A 415 -7.98 -2.54 5.34
N ALA A 416 -6.75 -3.03 5.35
CA ALA A 416 -6.47 -4.43 5.13
C ALA A 416 -6.90 -5.20 6.39
N GLY A 417 -8.11 -5.75 6.34
CA GLY A 417 -8.58 -6.77 7.27
C GLY A 417 -9.34 -6.22 8.47
N ALA A 418 -10.66 -6.43 8.46
CA ALA A 418 -11.46 -6.48 9.68
C ALA A 418 -10.79 -7.42 10.71
N PRO A 419 -10.89 -7.12 12.01
CA PRO A 419 -10.24 -7.90 13.05
C PRO A 419 -10.63 -9.37 12.96
N LEU A 420 -9.63 -10.26 12.99
CA LEU A 420 -9.84 -11.66 13.31
C LEU A 420 -10.57 -11.70 14.64
N GLY A 421 -11.82 -12.18 14.62
CA GLY A 421 -12.66 -12.26 15.81
C GLY A 421 -11.93 -12.99 16.94
N GLU A 422 -11.85 -12.32 18.09
CA GLU A 422 -11.64 -12.97 19.38
C GLU A 422 -12.82 -13.95 19.60
N GLY A 423 -12.54 -15.25 19.76
CA GLY A 423 -13.54 -16.22 20.23
C GLY A 423 -13.35 -17.65 19.71
N ILE A 424 -12.39 -18.38 20.28
CA ILE A 424 -12.60 -19.75 20.79
C ILE A 424 -11.94 -19.81 22.16
#